data_AF-A0A0G0IS88-F1
#
_entry.id   AF-A0A0G0IS88-F1
#
_cell.length_a   1.000
_cell.length_b   1.000
_cell.length_c   1.000
_cell.angle_alpha   90.00
_cell.angle_beta   90.00
_cell.angle_gamma   90.00
#
_symmetry.space_group_name_H-M   'P 1'
#
loop_
_entity.id
_entity.type
_entity.pdbx_description
1 polymer ?
#
loop_
_entity_poly.entity_id
_entity_poly.type
_entity_poly.pdbx_seq_one_letter_code
_entity_poly.pdbx_strand_id
1 'polypeptide(L)'
;MRLFKILSLSCLFLVLGFSSMNVKALTGNETSQYYSVVYDKEQESAVVAKLIYLNRGKDEIKNLKLEIHGTTVRVISAVQEQAQTKTQANCSRYDYNSPIDQSGERRCLEYSESQTIPSYTYALLDTDSLKIVNNGLSITLDLALKQPIASQKTGTVILYYKTQGMANKVWNGYQYSFETIKSPYDIDNVRVAIDVADDLYIKETAEGTTNYQSNITSALPALSSKSFSESASFKDVSSRIISAPGVTKETSSLDPNENFRVEGKYYNNNWMGELPTIIGVGLTFVVILVVLLVILKSEKKKN
;
A
#
# COMPACT_ATOMS: atom_id res chain seq x y z
N MET A 1 44.61 -52.89 9.55
CA MET A 1 45.62 -51.80 9.50
C MET A 1 45.83 -51.38 8.05
N ARG A 2 45.09 -50.37 7.58
CA ARG A 2 45.42 -49.58 6.37
C ARG A 2 44.58 -48.30 6.41
N LEU A 3 45.32 -47.19 6.45
CA LEU A 3 44.88 -45.81 6.59
C LEU A 3 43.90 -45.41 5.48
N PHE A 4 42.77 -44.82 5.86
CA PHE A 4 41.96 -44.00 4.95
C PHE A 4 42.41 -42.54 5.07
N LYS A 5 42.92 -42.01 3.95
CA LYS A 5 43.41 -40.65 3.79
C LYS A 5 42.26 -39.65 3.95
N ILE A 6 42.47 -38.70 4.86
CA ILE A 6 41.68 -37.48 5.02
C ILE A 6 41.94 -36.59 3.80
N LEU A 7 40.93 -36.40 2.96
CA LEU A 7 40.97 -35.44 1.86
C LEU A 7 40.60 -34.06 2.44
N SER A 8 41.61 -33.22 2.63
CA SER A 8 41.48 -31.82 3.03
C SER A 8 40.83 -31.03 1.89
N LEU A 9 39.53 -30.77 1.98
CA LEU A 9 38.79 -29.91 1.07
C LEU A 9 39.06 -28.45 1.48
N SER A 10 40.08 -27.84 0.88
CA SER A 10 40.38 -26.41 1.05
C SER A 10 39.24 -25.56 0.48
N CYS A 11 38.42 -25.01 1.38
CA CYS A 11 37.37 -24.06 1.07
C CYS A 11 38.01 -22.72 0.71
N LEU A 12 38.10 -22.44 -0.60
CA LEU A 12 38.55 -21.16 -1.14
C LEU A 12 37.43 -20.13 -0.92
N PHE A 13 37.46 -19.42 0.22
CA PHE A 13 36.57 -18.29 0.47
C PHE A 13 36.94 -17.13 -0.45
N LEU A 14 36.18 -16.98 -1.54
CA LEU A 14 36.19 -15.80 -2.40
C LEU A 14 35.52 -14.65 -1.62
N VAL A 15 36.33 -13.81 -0.99
CA VAL A 15 35.88 -12.55 -0.36
C VAL A 15 35.50 -11.59 -1.47
N LEU A 16 34.23 -11.61 -1.86
CA LEU A 16 33.65 -10.55 -2.69
C LEU A 16 33.62 -9.28 -1.83
N GLY A 17 34.48 -8.32 -2.18
CA GLY A 17 34.49 -7.00 -1.57
C GLY A 17 33.17 -6.30 -1.83
N PHE A 18 32.27 -6.29 -0.85
CA PHE A 18 31.12 -5.42 -0.84
C PHE A 18 31.64 -3.98 -0.65
N SER A 19 31.66 -3.21 -1.74
CA SER A 19 31.83 -1.77 -1.66
C SER A 19 30.68 -1.22 -0.83
N SER A 20 30.97 -0.77 0.39
CA SER A 20 29.99 -0.07 1.23
C SER A 20 29.66 1.25 0.55
N MET A 21 28.50 1.30 -0.12
CA MET A 21 27.93 2.58 -0.50
C MET A 21 27.60 3.30 0.81
N ASN A 22 28.30 4.40 1.09
CA ASN A 22 27.94 5.31 2.18
C ASN A 22 26.59 5.94 1.84
N VAL A 23 25.50 5.24 2.16
CA VAL A 23 24.16 5.82 2.17
C VAL A 23 24.14 6.73 3.40
N LYS A 24 24.40 8.02 3.17
CA LYS A 24 24.11 9.04 4.16
C LYS A 24 22.61 8.94 4.42
N ALA A 25 22.22 8.42 5.59
CA ALA A 25 20.83 8.42 6.01
C ALA A 25 20.32 9.84 5.83
N LEU A 26 19.26 10.00 5.04
CA LEU A 26 18.60 11.29 4.84
C LEU A 26 17.89 11.60 6.16
N THR A 27 18.64 12.16 7.12
CA THR A 27 18.15 12.38 8.48
C THR A 27 16.98 13.35 8.45
N GLY A 28 15.82 12.89 8.93
CA GLY A 28 14.72 13.75 9.34
C GLY A 28 13.51 13.79 8.43
N ASN A 29 13.21 12.78 7.62
CA ASN A 29 11.93 12.77 6.91
C ASN A 29 11.07 11.61 7.39
N GLU A 30 9.85 11.94 7.80
CA GLU A 30 8.86 10.96 8.25
C GLU A 30 7.86 10.70 7.14
N THR A 31 7.52 9.43 6.96
CA THR A 31 6.61 8.99 5.91
C THR A 31 5.41 8.27 6.54
N SER A 32 4.19 8.60 6.11
CA SER A 32 3.02 7.75 6.33
C SER A 32 2.60 7.11 5.02
N GLN A 33 2.32 5.80 5.04
CA GLN A 33 1.96 5.05 3.83
C GLN A 33 0.63 4.33 4.01
N TYR A 34 -0.26 4.51 3.04
CA TYR A 34 -1.57 3.87 3.00
C TYR A 34 -1.70 3.09 1.71
N TYR A 35 -2.09 1.83 1.80
CA TYR A 35 -2.23 0.93 0.67
C TYR A 35 -3.64 0.36 0.62
N SER A 36 -4.19 0.32 -0.59
CA SER A 36 -5.30 -0.56 -0.94
C SER A 36 -4.84 -1.52 -2.02
N VAL A 37 -4.92 -2.81 -1.73
CA VAL A 37 -4.42 -3.89 -2.57
C VAL A 37 -5.58 -4.79 -2.93
N VAL A 38 -5.86 -4.94 -4.22
CA VAL A 38 -6.91 -5.83 -4.72
C VAL A 38 -6.26 -6.97 -5.50
N TYR A 39 -6.46 -8.22 -5.05
CA TYR A 39 -5.98 -9.42 -5.75
C TYR A 39 -7.03 -10.01 -6.69
N ASP A 40 -6.59 -10.58 -7.81
CA ASP A 40 -7.48 -11.28 -8.75
C ASP A 40 -7.13 -12.77 -8.93
N LYS A 41 -7.89 -13.44 -9.81
CA LYS A 41 -7.71 -14.86 -10.16
C LYS A 41 -6.43 -15.16 -10.94
N GLU A 42 -5.81 -14.14 -11.53
CA GLU A 42 -4.62 -14.24 -12.37
C GLU A 42 -3.33 -14.07 -11.57
N GLN A 43 -3.42 -13.96 -10.24
CA GLN A 43 -2.29 -13.69 -9.34
C GLN A 43 -1.65 -12.31 -9.58
N GLU A 44 -2.37 -11.40 -10.23
CA GLU A 44 -2.03 -9.98 -10.29
C GLU A 44 -2.65 -9.28 -9.07
N SER A 45 -1.99 -8.23 -8.61
CA SER A 45 -2.57 -7.28 -7.67
C SER A 45 -2.58 -5.88 -8.23
N ALA A 46 -3.72 -5.21 -8.08
CA ALA A 46 -3.88 -3.79 -8.34
C ALA A 46 -3.66 -3.04 -7.02
N VAL A 47 -2.71 -2.11 -7.00
CA VAL A 47 -2.29 -1.40 -5.80
C VAL A 47 -2.45 0.09 -5.98
N VAL A 48 -3.20 0.72 -5.08
CA VAL A 48 -3.22 2.17 -4.91
C VAL A 48 -2.50 2.50 -3.61
N ALA A 49 -1.39 3.22 -3.72
CA ALA A 49 -0.59 3.66 -2.59
C ALA A 49 -0.66 5.18 -2.43
N LYS A 50 -0.86 5.66 -1.21
CA LYS A 50 -0.73 7.07 -0.83
C LYS A 50 0.44 7.22 0.12
N LEU A 51 1.46 7.95 -0.31
CA LEU A 51 2.69 8.20 0.40
C LEU A 51 2.73 9.66 0.82
N ILE A 52 2.74 9.92 2.13
CA ILE A 52 2.75 11.27 2.71
C ILE A 52 4.13 11.49 3.32
N TYR A 53 4.86 12.48 2.82
CA TYR A 53 6.21 12.80 3.26
C TYR A 53 6.21 14.11 4.03
N LEU A 54 6.72 14.11 5.25
CA LEU A 54 7.09 15.31 6.00
C LEU A 54 8.59 15.55 5.84
N ASN A 55 8.98 16.65 5.20
CA ASN A 55 10.39 17.02 5.07
C ASN A 55 10.87 17.76 6.32
N ARG A 56 11.58 17.13 7.27
CA ARG A 56 12.23 17.87 8.39
C ARG A 56 13.68 18.24 8.08
N GLY A 57 14.21 17.83 6.93
CA GLY A 57 15.49 18.28 6.40
C GLY A 57 15.50 19.78 6.11
N LYS A 58 16.71 20.35 5.91
CA LYS A 58 16.88 21.76 5.53
C LYS A 58 16.68 22.00 4.04
N ASP A 59 17.08 21.02 3.23
CA ASP A 59 16.98 21.08 1.78
C ASP A 59 15.60 20.62 1.30
N GLU A 60 15.16 21.13 0.17
CA GLU A 60 13.91 20.69 -0.46
C GLU A 60 14.03 19.28 -1.08
N ILE A 61 12.98 18.47 -0.99
CA ILE A 61 12.91 17.16 -1.66
C ILE A 61 12.39 17.39 -3.08
N LYS A 62 13.23 17.13 -4.09
CA LYS A 62 12.88 17.27 -5.51
C LYS A 62 12.52 15.95 -6.17
N ASN A 63 13.14 14.86 -5.72
CA ASN A 63 12.98 13.54 -6.30
C ASN A 63 12.71 12.54 -5.18
N LEU A 64 11.82 11.58 -5.44
CA LEU A 64 11.57 10.45 -4.56
C LEU A 64 12.06 9.18 -5.24
N LYS A 65 13.00 8.50 -4.57
CA LYS A 65 13.47 7.18 -5.00
C LYS A 65 12.70 6.12 -4.23
N LEU A 66 11.93 5.28 -4.92
CA LEU A 66 11.04 4.29 -4.33
C LEU A 66 11.37 2.91 -4.87
N GLU A 67 11.34 1.87 -4.05
CA GLU A 67 11.48 0.49 -4.53
C GLU A 67 10.17 -0.27 -4.35
N ILE A 68 9.62 -0.80 -5.43
CA ILE A 68 8.40 -1.60 -5.45
C ILE A 68 8.77 -3.05 -5.71
N HIS A 69 8.41 -3.95 -4.81
CA HIS A 69 8.60 -5.40 -4.98
C HIS A 69 7.58 -5.97 -5.96
N GLY A 70 8.00 -7.02 -6.70
CA GLY A 70 7.19 -7.70 -7.69
C GLY A 70 8.03 -8.33 -8.80
N THR A 71 7.58 -9.44 -9.36
CA THR A 71 8.24 -10.08 -10.51
C THR A 71 8.01 -9.28 -11.78
N THR A 72 6.81 -8.71 -11.92
CA THR A 72 6.47 -7.72 -12.94
C THR A 72 5.76 -6.57 -12.25
N VAL A 73 6.14 -5.33 -12.54
CA VAL A 73 5.50 -4.14 -11.99
C VAL A 73 5.19 -3.20 -13.14
N ARG A 74 3.93 -2.81 -13.28
CA ARG A 74 3.44 -1.84 -14.25
C ARG A 74 2.84 -0.66 -13.51
N VAL A 75 3.56 0.47 -13.50
CA VAL A 75 3.02 1.73 -13.00
C VAL A 75 2.01 2.26 -14.01
N ILE A 76 0.78 2.47 -13.56
CA ILE A 76 -0.32 2.97 -14.40
C ILE A 76 -0.40 4.48 -14.30
N SER A 77 -0.21 5.02 -13.10
CA SER A 77 -0.29 6.46 -12.84
C SER A 77 0.48 6.82 -11.58
N ALA A 78 1.08 8.01 -11.59
CA ALA A 78 1.70 8.62 -10.43
C ALA A 78 1.27 10.09 -10.37
N VAL A 79 0.84 10.53 -9.20
CA VAL A 79 0.21 11.84 -9.04
C VAL A 79 0.74 12.49 -7.78
N GLN A 80 1.08 13.77 -7.87
CA GLN A 80 1.39 14.59 -6.72
C GLN A 80 0.15 15.37 -6.29
N GLU A 81 -0.26 15.20 -5.04
CA GLU A 81 -1.29 16.03 -4.40
C GLU A 81 -0.61 17.29 -3.83
N GLN A 82 -1.09 18.45 -4.27
CA GLN A 82 -0.56 19.76 -3.95
C GLN A 82 -1.62 20.55 -3.17
N ALA A 83 -1.29 20.91 -1.94
CA ALA A 83 -2.11 21.84 -1.17
C ALA A 83 -1.96 23.24 -1.77
N GLN A 84 -3.07 23.80 -2.25
CA GLN A 84 -3.18 25.19 -2.62
C GLN A 84 -3.86 25.96 -1.50
N THR A 85 -3.08 26.80 -0.84
CA THR A 85 -3.65 27.86 0.00
C THR A 85 -4.10 28.98 -0.93
N LYS A 86 -5.42 29.16 -1.07
CA LYS A 86 -5.95 30.38 -1.68
C LYS A 86 -6.11 31.41 -0.57
N THR A 87 -5.32 32.47 -0.66
CA THR A 87 -5.56 33.65 0.16
C THR A 87 -6.69 34.42 -0.50
N GLN A 88 -7.84 34.52 0.16
CA GLN A 88 -8.92 35.38 -0.30
C GLN A 88 -8.88 36.66 0.52
N ALA A 89 -8.72 37.78 -0.16
CA ALA A 89 -8.90 39.09 0.43
C ALA A 89 -10.40 39.29 0.67
N ASN A 90 -10.80 39.29 1.94
CA ASN A 90 -12.15 39.63 2.36
C ASN A 90 -12.15 41.06 2.87
N CYS A 91 -13.19 41.81 2.56
CA CYS A 91 -13.29 43.16 3.10
C CYS A 91 -13.55 43.12 4.61
N SER A 92 -12.62 43.63 5.40
CA SER A 92 -12.76 43.73 6.86
C SER A 92 -13.46 45.04 7.28
N ARG A 93 -13.40 46.08 6.44
CA ARG A 93 -14.03 47.38 6.71
C ARG A 93 -14.59 48.02 5.44
N TYR A 94 -15.88 48.31 5.44
CA TYR A 94 -16.58 48.97 4.33
C TYR A 94 -16.71 50.48 4.55
N ASP A 95 -16.73 51.24 3.45
CA ASP A 95 -17.13 52.64 3.45
C ASP A 95 -18.67 52.74 3.39
N TYR A 96 -19.30 53.10 4.50
CA TYR A 96 -20.75 53.25 4.56
C TYR A 96 -21.26 54.56 3.93
N ASN A 97 -20.36 55.51 3.63
CA ASN A 97 -20.70 56.77 2.98
C ASN A 97 -20.58 56.70 1.45
N SER A 98 -19.94 55.65 0.92
CA SER A 98 -19.87 55.41 -0.53
C SER A 98 -21.22 54.94 -1.06
N PRO A 99 -21.64 55.39 -2.27
CA PRO A 99 -22.72 54.74 -2.99
C PRO A 99 -22.39 53.26 -3.25
N ILE A 100 -23.45 52.44 -3.28
CA ILE A 100 -23.38 51.01 -3.63
C ILE A 100 -23.13 50.92 -5.14
N ASP A 101 -22.20 50.06 -5.55
CA ASP A 101 -21.89 49.87 -6.96
C ASP A 101 -22.93 49.01 -7.71
N GLN A 102 -22.72 48.79 -9.00
CA GLN A 102 -23.65 48.05 -9.85
C GLN A 102 -23.72 46.54 -9.51
N SER A 103 -22.73 46.00 -8.81
CA SER A 103 -22.73 44.62 -8.27
C SER A 103 -23.51 44.51 -6.95
N GLY A 104 -23.94 45.63 -6.36
CA GLY A 104 -24.56 45.65 -5.05
C GLY A 104 -23.56 45.68 -3.89
N GLU A 105 -22.28 45.93 -4.15
CA GLU A 105 -21.22 45.94 -3.15
C GLU A 105 -20.85 47.36 -2.73
N ARG A 106 -20.44 47.53 -1.46
CA ARG A 106 -19.92 48.80 -0.94
C ARG A 106 -18.41 48.85 -1.13
N ARG A 107 -17.87 50.04 -1.39
CA ARG A 107 -16.42 50.26 -1.46
C ARG A 107 -15.74 49.75 -0.19
N CYS A 108 -14.76 48.87 -0.36
CA CYS A 108 -13.95 48.38 0.74
C CYS A 108 -12.85 49.40 1.11
N LEU A 109 -12.70 49.68 2.41
CA LEU A 109 -11.63 50.53 2.97
C LEU A 109 -10.43 49.72 3.47
N GLU A 110 -10.66 48.47 3.85
CA GLU A 110 -9.63 47.61 4.43
C GLU A 110 -9.94 46.15 4.11
N TYR A 111 -8.91 45.44 3.63
CA TYR A 111 -9.00 44.02 3.34
C TYR A 111 -8.27 43.25 4.42
N SER A 112 -8.88 42.18 4.92
CA SER A 112 -8.20 41.13 5.67
C SER A 112 -7.98 39.91 4.78
N GLU A 113 -6.81 39.31 4.91
CA GLU A 113 -6.55 38.02 4.30
C GLU A 113 -7.15 36.95 5.20
N SER A 114 -8.18 36.25 4.72
CA SER A 114 -8.58 34.99 5.35
C SER A 114 -7.93 33.84 4.60
N GLN A 115 -7.30 32.93 5.33
CA GLN A 115 -6.90 31.66 4.76
C GLN A 115 -8.17 30.85 4.50
N THR A 116 -8.44 30.55 3.23
CA THR A 116 -9.51 29.62 2.89
C THR A 116 -9.08 28.19 3.15
N ILE A 117 -10.06 27.28 3.27
CA ILE A 117 -9.83 25.85 3.42
C ILE A 117 -8.87 25.39 2.30
N PRO A 118 -7.77 24.68 2.62
CA PRO A 118 -6.82 24.24 1.61
C PRO A 118 -7.55 23.47 0.52
N SER A 119 -7.47 23.97 -0.71
CA SER A 119 -7.92 23.26 -1.90
C SER A 119 -6.77 22.40 -2.40
N TYR A 120 -7.06 21.22 -2.91
CA TYR A 120 -6.03 20.31 -3.42
C TYR A 120 -6.06 20.29 -4.95
N THR A 121 -4.88 20.38 -5.55
CA THR A 121 -4.68 20.13 -6.98
C THR A 121 -3.82 18.89 -7.17
N TYR A 122 -4.00 18.24 -8.31
CA TYR A 122 -3.36 16.97 -8.63
C TYR A 122 -2.52 17.14 -9.87
N ALA A 123 -1.22 16.89 -9.76
CA ALA A 123 -0.28 17.03 -10.85
C ALA A 123 0.27 15.65 -11.24
N LEU A 124 0.16 15.30 -12.52
CA LEU A 124 0.78 14.10 -13.06
C LEU A 124 2.29 14.12 -12.86
N LEU A 125 2.83 13.03 -12.35
CA LEU A 125 4.25 12.77 -12.32
C LEU A 125 4.65 11.98 -13.56
N ASP A 126 5.86 12.24 -14.04
CA ASP A 126 6.41 11.49 -15.16
C ASP A 126 6.80 10.09 -14.68
N THR A 127 6.27 9.07 -15.34
CA THR A 127 6.55 7.66 -15.10
C THR A 127 7.24 7.01 -16.29
N ASP A 128 7.69 7.78 -17.28
CA ASP A 128 8.39 7.27 -18.46
C ASP A 128 9.91 7.14 -18.20
N SER A 129 10.42 7.83 -17.18
CA SER A 129 11.85 7.81 -16.78
C SER A 129 12.23 6.68 -15.80
N LEU A 130 11.44 5.60 -15.71
CA LEU A 130 11.68 4.51 -14.76
C LEU A 130 12.97 3.77 -15.08
N LYS A 131 13.89 3.73 -14.12
CA LYS A 131 15.09 2.91 -14.19
C LYS A 131 14.80 1.56 -13.54
N ILE A 132 14.50 0.57 -14.37
CA ILE A 132 14.40 -0.82 -13.92
C ILE A 132 15.81 -1.30 -13.54
N VAL A 133 16.12 -1.29 -12.24
CA VAL A 133 17.34 -1.92 -11.71
C VAL A 133 17.01 -3.38 -11.48
N ASN A 134 17.40 -4.26 -12.41
CA ASN A 134 16.84 -5.61 -12.46
C ASN A 134 17.72 -6.67 -11.79
N ASN A 135 17.26 -7.18 -10.64
CA ASN A 135 17.52 -8.53 -10.14
C ASN A 135 16.25 -9.42 -10.21
N GLY A 136 15.19 -9.00 -10.91
CA GLY A 136 13.97 -9.77 -11.17
C GLY A 136 12.88 -9.77 -10.10
N LEU A 137 13.09 -9.07 -8.97
CA LEU A 137 12.18 -9.10 -7.81
C LEU A 137 11.67 -7.72 -7.34
N SER A 138 12.22 -6.63 -7.89
CA SER A 138 11.77 -5.27 -7.59
C SER A 138 12.11 -4.30 -8.72
N ILE A 139 11.41 -3.17 -8.75
CA ILE A 139 11.73 -2.03 -9.61
C ILE A 139 12.00 -0.79 -8.75
N THR A 140 12.89 0.08 -9.22
CA THR A 140 13.12 1.39 -8.60
C THR A 140 12.45 2.47 -9.42
N LEU A 141 11.58 3.26 -8.78
CA LEU A 141 11.02 4.48 -9.33
C LEU A 141 11.86 5.67 -8.88
N ASP A 142 12.19 6.57 -9.80
CA ASP A 142 12.81 7.86 -9.50
C ASP A 142 11.82 8.94 -9.97
N LEU A 143 11.03 9.46 -9.04
CA LEU A 143 9.91 10.35 -9.31
C LEU A 143 10.33 11.80 -9.10
N ALA A 144 10.45 12.55 -10.19
CA ALA A 144 10.67 14.00 -10.14
C ALA A 144 9.37 14.73 -9.77
N LEU A 145 9.33 15.34 -8.59
CA LEU A 145 8.15 16.06 -8.09
C LEU A 145 7.91 17.34 -8.91
N LYS A 146 6.65 17.61 -9.27
CA LYS A 146 6.26 18.86 -9.95
C LYS A 146 6.44 20.07 -9.04
N GLN A 147 6.22 19.88 -7.74
CA GLN A 147 6.50 20.87 -6.71
C GLN A 147 7.42 20.26 -5.65
N PRO A 148 8.63 20.79 -5.44
CA PRO A 148 9.51 20.31 -4.38
C PRO A 148 8.84 20.39 -2.99
N ILE A 149 9.13 19.42 -2.12
CA ILE A 149 8.67 19.46 -0.72
C ILE A 149 9.68 20.30 0.05
N ALA A 150 9.34 21.55 0.32
CA ALA A 150 10.19 22.46 1.09
C ALA A 150 10.42 21.97 2.53
N SER A 151 11.43 22.52 3.20
CA SER A 151 11.70 22.23 4.61
C SER A 151 10.48 22.51 5.48
N GLN A 152 10.21 21.61 6.43
CA GLN A 152 9.07 21.62 7.35
C GLN A 152 7.70 21.59 6.64
N LYS A 153 7.64 21.10 5.40
CA LYS A 153 6.39 20.93 4.66
C LYS A 153 6.10 19.47 4.37
N THR A 154 4.83 19.22 4.10
CA THR A 154 4.33 17.90 3.71
C THR A 154 4.06 17.86 2.21
N GLY A 155 4.43 16.76 1.56
CA GLY A 155 4.03 16.46 0.20
C GLY A 155 3.44 15.06 0.10
N THR A 156 2.46 14.90 -0.77
CA THR A 156 1.74 13.63 -0.95
C THR A 156 1.92 13.13 -2.37
N VAL A 157 2.27 11.86 -2.52
CA VAL A 157 2.30 11.16 -3.80
C VAL A 157 1.34 9.99 -3.76
N ILE A 158 0.52 9.86 -4.80
CA ILE A 158 -0.40 8.74 -5.00
C ILE A 158 0.10 7.95 -6.20
N LEU A 159 0.29 6.64 -6.00
CA LEU A 159 0.71 5.72 -7.04
C LEU A 159 -0.41 4.72 -7.29
N TYR A 160 -0.68 4.47 -8.57
CA TYR A 160 -1.50 3.34 -9.01
C TYR A 160 -0.64 2.43 -9.89
N TYR A 161 -0.47 1.18 -9.48
CA TYR A 161 0.32 0.20 -10.20
C TYR A 161 -0.29 -1.19 -10.11
N LYS A 162 0.08 -2.04 -11.05
CA LYS A 162 -0.21 -3.47 -11.03
C LYS A 162 1.09 -4.25 -10.84
N THR A 163 1.04 -5.33 -10.07
CA THR A 163 2.20 -6.19 -9.83
C THR A 163 1.82 -7.67 -9.83
N GLN A 164 2.73 -8.52 -10.30
CA GLN A 164 2.59 -9.99 -10.24
C GLN A 164 3.64 -10.59 -9.30
N GLY A 165 3.45 -11.87 -8.97
CA GLY A 165 4.35 -12.62 -8.10
C GLY A 165 4.09 -12.43 -6.60
N MET A 166 3.06 -11.66 -6.25
CA MET A 166 2.63 -11.43 -4.87
C MET A 166 1.56 -12.42 -4.40
N ALA A 167 0.99 -13.20 -5.30
CA ALA A 167 0.07 -14.28 -4.98
C ALA A 167 0.49 -15.56 -5.72
N ASN A 168 0.34 -16.70 -5.05
CA ASN A 168 0.61 -18.01 -5.60
C ASN A 168 -0.61 -18.91 -5.42
N LYS A 169 -0.98 -19.62 -6.49
CA LYS A 169 -2.05 -20.63 -6.40
C LYS A 169 -1.64 -21.77 -5.48
N VAL A 170 -2.52 -22.10 -4.54
CA VAL A 170 -2.42 -23.27 -3.64
C VAL A 170 -3.63 -24.17 -3.83
N TRP A 171 -3.58 -25.40 -3.30
CA TRP A 171 -4.62 -26.42 -3.59
C TRP A 171 -6.05 -25.95 -3.29
N ASN A 172 -6.23 -25.11 -2.27
CA ASN A 172 -7.53 -24.61 -1.83
C ASN A 172 -7.80 -23.14 -2.19
N GLY A 173 -6.96 -22.47 -2.98
CA GLY A 173 -7.15 -21.04 -3.27
C GLY A 173 -5.83 -20.39 -3.67
N TYR A 174 -5.53 -19.26 -3.03
CA TYR A 174 -4.32 -18.49 -3.28
C TYR A 174 -3.73 -18.02 -1.97
N GLN A 175 -2.40 -18.02 -1.89
CA GLN A 175 -1.65 -17.44 -0.79
C GLN A 175 -0.96 -16.19 -1.30
N TYR A 176 -1.14 -15.07 -0.61
CA TYR A 176 -0.49 -13.82 -0.96
C TYR A 176 0.56 -13.39 0.07
N SER A 177 1.52 -12.62 -0.39
CA SER A 177 2.56 -11.95 0.40
C SER A 177 2.81 -10.59 -0.24
N PHE A 178 2.13 -9.56 0.27
CA PHE A 178 2.31 -8.18 -0.18
C PHE A 178 3.48 -7.54 0.56
N GLU A 179 4.31 -6.79 -0.14
CA GLU A 179 5.33 -5.94 0.47
C GLU A 179 5.09 -4.48 0.12
N THR A 180 5.18 -3.62 1.12
CA THR A 180 5.07 -2.18 0.92
C THR A 180 6.28 -1.59 0.20
N ILE A 181 6.09 -0.42 -0.39
CA ILE A 181 7.13 0.32 -1.08
C ILE A 181 8.22 0.72 -0.09
N LYS A 182 9.47 0.39 -0.40
CA LYS A 182 10.62 0.87 0.37
C LYS A 182 10.90 2.32 0.04
N SER A 183 11.21 3.07 1.08
CA SER A 183 11.54 4.49 1.04
C SER A 183 12.93 4.70 1.65
N PRO A 184 13.77 5.62 1.13
CA PRO A 184 15.05 5.97 1.74
C PRO A 184 14.89 6.86 2.99
N TYR A 185 13.67 7.03 3.46
CA TYR A 185 13.28 7.83 4.61
C TYR A 185 12.57 6.95 5.63
N ASP A 186 12.58 7.37 6.90
CA ASP A 186 11.87 6.70 7.98
C ASP A 186 10.35 6.68 7.70
N ILE A 187 9.68 5.59 8.10
CA ILE A 187 8.24 5.43 7.92
C ILE A 187 7.56 5.27 9.29
N ASP A 188 6.77 6.28 9.66
CA ASP A 188 6.11 6.33 10.97
C ASP A 188 4.95 5.35 11.07
N ASN A 189 4.13 5.29 10.02
CA ASN A 189 2.93 4.49 10.00
C ASN A 189 2.71 3.91 8.61
N VAL A 190 2.35 2.64 8.60
CA VAL A 190 1.95 1.91 7.41
C VAL A 190 0.60 1.27 7.69
N ARG A 191 -0.35 1.47 6.79
CA ARG A 191 -1.63 0.75 6.78
C ARG A 191 -1.84 0.09 5.43
N VAL A 192 -2.09 -1.21 5.45
CA VAL A 192 -2.38 -2.00 4.25
C VAL A 192 -3.77 -2.58 4.38
N ALA A 193 -4.66 -2.20 3.47
CA ALA A 193 -5.98 -2.80 3.31
C ALA A 193 -5.96 -3.78 2.15
N ILE A 194 -6.16 -5.06 2.44
CA ILE A 194 -6.22 -6.14 1.47
C ILE A 194 -7.68 -6.43 1.11
N ASP A 195 -7.94 -6.51 -0.18
CA ASP A 195 -9.23 -6.84 -0.78
C ASP A 195 -9.02 -7.80 -1.97
N VAL A 196 -10.11 -8.34 -2.51
CA VAL A 196 -10.08 -9.26 -3.66
C VAL A 196 -11.12 -8.87 -4.69
N ALA A 197 -10.88 -9.26 -5.95
CA ALA A 197 -11.83 -9.08 -7.03
C ALA A 197 -13.16 -9.80 -6.75
N ASP A 198 -14.21 -9.40 -7.47
CA ASP A 198 -15.53 -10.03 -7.37
C ASP A 198 -15.43 -11.56 -7.55
N ASP A 199 -16.28 -12.29 -6.81
CA ASP A 199 -16.31 -13.77 -6.73
C ASP A 199 -15.09 -14.41 -6.03
N LEU A 200 -14.28 -13.64 -5.33
CA LEU A 200 -13.24 -14.15 -4.44
C LEU A 200 -13.58 -13.82 -2.98
N TYR A 201 -12.96 -14.56 -2.05
CA TYR A 201 -13.24 -14.45 -0.63
C TYR A 201 -11.94 -14.41 0.18
N ILE A 202 -11.80 -13.44 1.08
CA ILE A 202 -10.76 -13.43 2.11
C ILE A 202 -11.38 -13.91 3.42
N LYS A 203 -10.70 -14.83 4.11
CA LYS A 203 -11.12 -15.31 5.42
C LYS A 203 -10.16 -14.82 6.48
N GLU A 204 -10.27 -13.54 6.85
CA GLU A 204 -9.65 -13.02 8.06
C GLU A 204 -10.66 -12.19 8.86
N THR A 205 -10.61 -12.43 10.18
CA THR A 205 -11.48 -11.98 11.27
C THR A 205 -12.87 -12.61 11.36
N ALA A 206 -13.08 -13.25 12.50
CA ALA A 206 -14.29 -13.91 12.92
C ALA A 206 -15.46 -12.91 12.99
N GLU A 207 -16.67 -13.41 12.68
CA GLU A 207 -17.96 -12.73 12.93
C GLU A 207 -18.27 -11.52 12.04
N GLY A 208 -18.34 -11.76 10.74
CA GLY A 208 -19.08 -10.86 9.86
C GLY A 208 -18.81 -11.15 8.40
N THR A 209 -19.77 -11.76 7.71
CA THR A 209 -19.87 -11.69 6.25
C THR A 209 -20.07 -10.23 5.85
N THR A 210 -18.99 -9.47 5.76
CA THR A 210 -19.01 -8.16 5.15
C THR A 210 -18.75 -8.39 3.67
N ASN A 211 -19.76 -8.13 2.86
CA ASN A 211 -19.66 -8.12 1.42
C ASN A 211 -18.81 -6.88 1.07
N TYR A 212 -17.49 -7.06 0.98
CA TYR A 212 -16.55 -5.97 0.67
C TYR A 212 -16.75 -5.58 -0.81
N GLN A 213 -17.76 -4.77 -1.09
CA GLN A 213 -17.74 -4.02 -2.34
C GLN A 213 -16.62 -2.99 -2.21
N SER A 214 -15.54 -3.26 -2.94
CA SER A 214 -14.34 -2.45 -2.96
C SER A 214 -14.65 -1.05 -3.50
N ASN A 215 -14.96 -0.10 -2.61
CA ASN A 215 -15.26 1.30 -2.97
C ASN A 215 -14.10 2.02 -3.68
N ILE A 216 -12.89 1.44 -3.68
CA ILE A 216 -11.75 1.98 -4.41
C ILE A 216 -11.70 1.47 -5.85
N THR A 217 -12.22 0.28 -6.13
CA THR A 217 -12.22 -0.33 -7.47
C THR A 217 -13.02 0.53 -8.45
N SER A 218 -14.14 1.12 -8.00
CA SER A 218 -14.91 2.10 -8.77
C SER A 218 -14.15 3.41 -9.07
N ALA A 219 -13.10 3.71 -8.29
CA ALA A 219 -12.31 4.93 -8.42
C ALA A 219 -11.03 4.72 -9.25
N LEU A 220 -10.64 3.46 -9.52
CA LEU A 220 -9.48 3.12 -10.36
C LEU A 220 -9.54 3.67 -11.80
N PRO A 221 -10.70 3.73 -12.48
CA PRO A 221 -10.77 4.32 -13.82
C PRO A 221 -10.39 5.81 -13.85
N ALA A 222 -10.69 6.56 -12.78
CA ALA A 222 -10.28 7.96 -12.67
C ALA A 222 -8.75 8.08 -12.58
N LEU A 223 -8.09 7.16 -11.87
CA LEU A 223 -6.63 7.11 -11.74
C LEU A 223 -5.91 6.71 -13.03
N SER A 224 -6.56 5.95 -13.92
CA SER A 224 -5.98 5.47 -15.18
C SER A 224 -6.23 6.42 -16.36
N SER A 225 -7.16 7.37 -16.24
CA SER A 225 -7.44 8.34 -17.30
C SER A 225 -6.35 9.44 -17.36
N LYS A 226 -5.75 9.68 -18.53
CA LYS A 226 -4.74 10.73 -18.76
C LYS A 226 -5.30 12.17 -18.72
N SER A 227 -6.61 12.32 -18.54
CA SER A 227 -7.33 13.60 -18.48
C SER A 227 -7.47 14.06 -17.03
N PHE A 228 -6.43 14.72 -16.52
CA PHE A 228 -6.23 15.13 -15.11
C PHE A 228 -7.02 16.38 -14.66
N SER A 229 -8.16 16.69 -15.29
CA SER A 229 -8.78 18.01 -15.16
C SER A 229 -9.78 18.19 -14.01
N GLU A 230 -10.04 17.20 -13.16
CA GLU A 230 -11.03 17.33 -12.08
C GLU A 230 -10.52 16.94 -10.69
N SER A 231 -10.36 17.94 -9.82
CA SER A 231 -9.84 17.81 -8.45
C SER A 231 -10.81 17.13 -7.47
N ALA A 232 -12.11 17.09 -7.77
CA ALA A 232 -13.12 16.56 -6.85
C ALA A 232 -13.05 15.02 -6.75
N SER A 233 -12.98 14.32 -7.90
CA SER A 233 -12.92 12.86 -7.95
C SER A 233 -11.64 12.31 -7.30
N PHE A 234 -10.51 13.01 -7.50
CA PHE A 234 -9.23 12.63 -6.89
C PHE A 234 -9.16 12.90 -5.40
N LYS A 235 -9.82 13.95 -4.91
CA LYS A 235 -9.92 14.20 -3.46
C LYS A 235 -10.60 13.06 -2.74
N ASP A 236 -11.67 12.52 -3.33
CA ASP A 236 -12.39 11.37 -2.81
C ASP A 236 -11.55 10.09 -2.89
N VAL A 237 -10.85 9.84 -4.00
CA VAL A 237 -9.88 8.72 -4.09
C VAL A 237 -8.81 8.84 -3.00
N SER A 238 -8.20 10.03 -2.87
CA SER A 238 -7.11 10.32 -1.94
C SER A 238 -7.51 10.11 -0.48
N SER A 239 -8.74 10.47 -0.09
CA SER A 239 -9.25 10.21 1.26
C SER A 239 -9.60 8.74 1.46
N ARG A 240 -10.22 8.08 0.47
CA ARG A 240 -10.62 6.66 0.54
C ARG A 240 -9.45 5.71 0.66
N ILE A 241 -8.26 6.03 0.14
CA ILE A 241 -7.06 5.17 0.33
C ILE A 241 -6.73 5.03 1.82
N ILE A 242 -6.84 6.12 2.59
CA ILE A 242 -6.51 6.14 4.03
C ILE A 242 -7.47 5.22 4.79
N SER A 243 -8.76 5.26 4.47
CA SER A 243 -9.82 4.48 5.09
C SER A 243 -10.27 3.28 4.26
N ALA A 244 -9.40 2.77 3.38
CA ALA A 244 -9.76 1.71 2.46
C ALA A 244 -10.32 0.50 3.22
N PRO A 245 -11.46 -0.08 2.77
CA PRO A 245 -12.06 -1.25 3.39
C PRO A 245 -11.25 -2.51 3.08
N GLY A 246 -11.58 -3.61 3.74
CA GLY A 246 -10.94 -4.91 3.58
C GLY A 246 -10.24 -5.38 4.85
N VAL A 247 -9.36 -6.36 4.71
CA VAL A 247 -8.54 -6.87 5.82
C VAL A 247 -7.37 -5.94 6.03
N THR A 248 -7.37 -5.24 7.16
CA THR A 248 -6.39 -4.19 7.45
C THR A 248 -5.28 -4.70 8.35
N LYS A 249 -4.03 -4.44 7.95
CA LYS A 249 -2.84 -4.66 8.78
C LYS A 249 -2.06 -3.36 8.87
N GLU A 250 -1.49 -3.12 10.05
CA GLU A 250 -0.76 -1.89 10.34
C GLU A 250 0.57 -2.20 11.01
N THR A 251 1.56 -1.34 10.77
CA THR A 251 2.84 -1.32 11.49
C THR A 251 3.33 0.12 11.61
N SER A 252 4.33 0.35 12.43
CA SER A 252 4.92 1.67 12.65
C SER A 252 6.44 1.57 12.79
N SER A 253 7.12 2.71 12.63
CA SER A 253 8.56 2.87 12.89
C SER A 253 9.44 1.94 12.06
N LEU A 254 9.27 1.95 10.74
CA LEU A 254 10.18 1.25 9.83
C LEU A 254 11.40 2.14 9.52
N ASP A 255 12.58 1.54 9.60
CA ASP A 255 13.84 2.20 9.27
C ASP A 255 13.98 2.42 7.74
N PRO A 256 14.94 3.26 7.29
CA PRO A 256 15.10 3.54 5.88
C PRO A 256 15.38 2.27 5.07
N ASN A 257 14.61 2.10 4.00
CA ASN A 257 14.61 0.95 3.09
C ASN A 257 14.09 -0.36 3.70
N GLU A 258 13.46 -0.32 4.87
CA GLU A 258 12.62 -1.43 5.34
C GLU A 258 11.26 -1.42 4.65
N ASN A 259 10.59 -2.57 4.66
CA ASN A 259 9.22 -2.72 4.19
C ASN A 259 8.38 -3.52 5.19
N PHE A 260 7.07 -3.35 5.08
CA PHE A 260 6.10 -4.14 5.79
C PHE A 260 5.58 -5.25 4.89
N ARG A 261 5.60 -6.48 5.38
CA ARG A 261 5.07 -7.65 4.67
C ARG A 261 3.74 -8.08 5.27
N VAL A 262 2.73 -8.23 4.40
CA VAL A 262 1.38 -8.67 4.76
C VAL A 262 1.04 -9.95 4.01
N GLU A 263 0.83 -11.03 4.76
CA GLU A 263 0.53 -12.34 4.22
C GLU A 263 -0.90 -12.76 4.54
N GLY A 264 -1.47 -13.63 3.71
CA GLY A 264 -2.78 -14.20 3.96
C GLY A 264 -3.23 -15.11 2.82
N LYS A 265 -4.52 -15.45 2.80
CA LYS A 265 -5.12 -16.34 1.81
C LYS A 265 -6.48 -15.84 1.33
N TYR A 266 -6.74 -16.07 0.04
CA TYR A 266 -8.07 -15.88 -0.54
C TYR A 266 -8.49 -17.08 -1.38
N TYR A 267 -9.80 -17.19 -1.63
CA TYR A 267 -10.45 -18.40 -2.10
C TYR A 267 -11.39 -18.09 -3.26
N ASN A 268 -11.53 -19.03 -4.21
CA ASN A 268 -12.53 -18.94 -5.28
C ASN A 268 -13.96 -19.19 -4.79
N ASN A 269 -14.10 -19.85 -3.63
CA ASN A 269 -15.39 -20.15 -3.03
C ASN A 269 -15.29 -19.97 -1.51
N ASN A 270 -16.33 -19.41 -0.90
CA ASN A 270 -16.35 -19.17 0.54
C ASN A 270 -16.10 -20.44 1.37
N TRP A 271 -16.69 -21.57 0.97
CA TRP A 271 -16.57 -22.85 1.71
C TRP A 271 -15.16 -23.47 1.68
N MET A 272 -14.30 -23.10 0.71
CA MET A 272 -12.93 -23.64 0.64
C MET A 272 -12.06 -23.16 1.82
N GLY A 273 -12.39 -22.01 2.42
CA GLY A 273 -11.77 -21.55 3.66
C GLY A 273 -12.15 -22.39 4.89
N GLU A 274 -13.22 -23.20 4.83
CA GLU A 274 -13.68 -24.08 5.91
C GLU A 274 -13.16 -25.52 5.78
N LEU A 275 -12.56 -25.87 4.64
CA LEU A 275 -12.04 -27.22 4.39
C LEU A 275 -11.14 -27.77 5.51
N PRO A 276 -10.18 -27.00 6.07
CA PRO A 276 -9.38 -27.49 7.19
C PRO A 276 -10.23 -27.85 8.42
N THR A 277 -11.23 -27.03 8.73
CA THR A 277 -12.16 -27.26 9.83
C THR A 277 -13.01 -28.51 9.58
N ILE A 278 -13.60 -28.64 8.38
CA ILE A 278 -14.45 -29.78 8.00
C ILE A 278 -13.65 -31.09 8.03
N ILE A 279 -12.45 -31.09 7.46
CA ILE A 279 -11.58 -32.28 7.47
C ILE A 279 -11.16 -32.61 8.90
N GLY A 280 -10.81 -31.61 9.73
CA GLY A 280 -10.45 -31.80 11.13
C GLY A 280 -11.59 -32.43 11.95
N VAL A 281 -12.81 -31.91 11.83
CA VAL A 281 -14.00 -32.46 12.48
C VAL A 281 -14.31 -33.87 11.97
N GLY A 282 -14.25 -34.09 10.66
CA GLY A 282 -14.48 -35.40 10.04
C GLY A 282 -13.48 -36.46 10.51
N LEU A 283 -12.18 -36.14 10.54
CA LEU A 283 -11.14 -37.02 11.07
C LEU A 283 -11.34 -37.33 12.55
N THR A 284 -11.74 -36.33 13.34
CA THR A 284 -12.04 -36.52 14.77
C THR A 284 -13.19 -37.51 14.94
N PHE A 285 -14.25 -37.40 14.13
CA PHE A 285 -15.38 -38.33 14.15
C PHE A 285 -14.97 -39.76 13.77
N VAL A 286 -14.12 -39.92 12.75
CA VAL A 286 -13.58 -41.23 12.35
C VAL A 286 -12.78 -41.88 13.48
N VAL A 287 -11.93 -41.11 14.16
CA VAL A 287 -11.15 -41.62 15.31
C VAL A 287 -12.07 -42.09 16.43
N ILE A 288 -13.10 -41.31 16.78
CA ILE A 288 -14.10 -41.70 17.81
C ILE A 288 -14.81 -43.00 17.41
N LEU A 289 -15.18 -43.14 16.15
CA LEU A 289 -15.88 -44.32 15.63
C LEU A 289 -15.00 -45.57 15.68
N VAL A 290 -13.71 -45.45 15.34
CA VAL A 290 -12.72 -46.53 15.46
C VAL A 290 -12.53 -46.95 16.91
N VAL A 291 -12.41 -46.00 17.84
CA VAL A 291 -12.30 -46.30 19.28
C VAL A 291 -13.53 -47.04 19.78
N LEU A 292 -14.74 -46.60 19.43
CA LEU A 292 -15.98 -47.28 19.77
C LEU A 292 -16.03 -48.72 19.23
N LEU A 293 -15.64 -48.94 17.97
CA LEU A 293 -15.60 -50.28 17.37
C LEU A 293 -14.60 -51.20 18.07
N VAL A 294 -13.45 -50.68 18.51
CA VAL A 294 -12.46 -51.45 19.29
C VAL A 294 -13.01 -51.84 20.66
N ILE A 295 -13.70 -50.92 21.35
CA ILE A 295 -14.34 -51.19 22.65
C ILE A 295 -15.40 -52.28 22.49
N LEU A 296 -16.30 -52.14 21.52
CA LEU A 296 -17.36 -53.13 21.26
C LEU A 296 -16.80 -54.52 20.90
N LYS A 297 -15.68 -54.57 20.16
CA LYS A 297 -15.00 -55.83 19.85
C LYS A 297 -14.34 -56.46 21.08
N SER A 298 -13.85 -55.65 22.02
CA SER A 298 -13.24 -56.11 23.27
C SER A 298 -14.28 -56.77 24.20
N GLU A 299 -15.47 -56.19 24.31
CA GLU A 299 -16.56 -56.74 25.14
C GLU A 299 -17.07 -58.08 24.62
N LYS A 300 -17.23 -58.22 23.29
CA LYS A 300 -17.61 -59.50 22.67
C LYS A 300 -16.63 -60.64 22.94
N LYS A 301 -15.38 -60.36 23.32
CA LYS A 301 -14.38 -61.40 23.61
C LYS A 301 -14.41 -61.86 25.07
N LYS A 302 -15.11 -61.14 25.95
CA LYS A 302 -15.24 -61.47 27.39
C LYS A 302 -16.48 -62.30 27.71
N ASN A 303 -17.46 -62.32 26.81
CA ASN A 303 -18.65 -63.18 26.87
C ASN A 303 -18.45 -64.41 25.99
#